data_AF-A0A7C9FMV7-F1
#
_entry.id   AF-A0A7C9FMV7-F1
#
_cell.length_a   1.000
_cell.length_b   1.000
_cell.length_c   1.000
_cell.angle_alpha   90.00
_cell.angle_beta   90.00
_cell.angle_gamma   90.00
#
_symmetry.space_group_name_H-M   'P 1'
#
loop_
_entity.id
_entity.type
_entity.pdbx_description
1 polymer ?
#
loop_
_entity_poly.entity_id
_entity_poly.type
_entity_poly.pdbx_seq_one_letter_code
_entity_poly.pdbx_strand_id
1 'polypeptide(L)'
;MKLNKSFFAALLVAALFASCAPSTVPFTNFTVFTEDLRGTLESAGIPLSKVQFYNDKPIMIKRQGVNANDISVDAEGQISIQNGKTVQTINVRPFTPGVVMSNTGGSLNVSFDDTQKDKQGMHFILQGNQYYLETMDDSKFMYNGSTFDIQTGVGARLFVSKDLLNQINRQNETQKGRRVGGQ
;
A
#
# COMPACT_ATOMS: atom_id res chain seq x y z
N MET A 1 26.43 -23.92 50.22
CA MET A 1 25.62 -24.35 49.06
C MET A 1 25.69 -23.24 48.01
N LYS A 2 26.51 -23.42 46.96
CA LYS A 2 26.76 -22.37 45.95
C LYS A 2 25.65 -22.45 44.90
N LEU A 3 24.84 -21.40 44.82
CA LEU A 3 23.75 -21.28 43.86
C LEU A 3 24.34 -20.89 42.50
N ASN A 4 24.27 -21.80 41.54
CA ASN A 4 24.82 -21.62 40.19
C ASN A 4 24.02 -20.54 39.44
N LYS A 5 24.67 -19.40 39.16
CA LYS A 5 24.10 -18.24 38.44
C LYS A 5 23.84 -18.49 36.94
N SER A 6 24.06 -19.72 36.45
CA SER A 6 23.99 -20.04 35.02
C SER A 6 22.61 -20.46 34.51
N PHE A 7 21.58 -20.46 35.37
CA PHE A 7 20.23 -20.89 34.98
C PHE A 7 19.25 -19.74 34.68
N PHE A 8 19.60 -18.49 35.00
CA PHE A 8 18.73 -17.33 34.76
C PHE A 8 18.88 -16.70 33.37
N ALA A 9 19.91 -17.06 32.60
CA ALA A 9 20.16 -16.48 31.28
C ALA A 9 19.34 -17.14 30.14
N ALA A 10 18.79 -18.33 30.36
CA ALA A 10 18.09 -19.09 29.31
C ALA A 10 16.62 -18.67 29.10
N LEU A 11 16.01 -17.93 30.04
CA LEU A 11 14.59 -17.56 29.95
C LEU A 11 14.34 -16.21 29.24
N LEU A 12 15.38 -15.39 29.01
CA LEU A 12 15.22 -14.04 28.44
C LEU A 12 15.29 -14.00 26.91
N VAL A 13 15.75 -15.07 26.25
CA VAL A 13 15.98 -15.08 24.79
C VAL A 13 14.75 -15.56 24.00
N ALA A 14 13.78 -16.21 24.65
CA ALA A 14 12.58 -16.73 23.98
C ALA A 14 11.48 -15.69 23.71
N ALA A 15 11.63 -14.44 24.14
CA ALA A 15 10.60 -13.42 24.02
C ALA A 15 10.64 -12.57 22.73
N LEU A 16 11.60 -12.81 21.83
CA LEU A 16 11.81 -11.96 20.65
C LEU A 16 11.17 -12.48 19.34
N PHE A 17 10.41 -13.57 19.36
CA PHE A 17 9.81 -14.15 18.14
C PHE A 17 8.27 -14.00 18.03
N ALA A 18 7.64 -13.17 18.86
CA ALA A 18 6.18 -13.03 18.90
C ALA A 18 5.62 -11.79 18.18
N SER A 19 6.25 -11.28 17.12
CA SER A 19 5.68 -10.20 16.30
C SER A 19 5.63 -10.53 14.81
N CYS A 20 4.81 -11.51 14.47
CA CYS A 20 4.22 -11.62 13.14
C CYS A 20 2.83 -12.24 13.28
N ALA A 21 2.00 -11.67 14.14
CA ALA A 21 0.56 -11.92 14.06
C ALA A 21 0.07 -11.20 12.78
N PRO A 22 -0.63 -11.87 11.85
CA PRO A 22 -1.32 -11.16 10.78
C PRO A 22 -2.36 -10.26 11.46
N SER A 23 -2.08 -8.97 11.50
CA SER A 23 -3.02 -7.97 11.98
C SER A 23 -4.27 -8.08 11.12
N THR A 24 -5.32 -8.68 11.68
CA THR A 24 -6.67 -8.61 11.15
C THR A 24 -7.11 -7.17 11.28
N VAL A 25 -6.78 -6.37 10.26
CA VAL A 25 -7.14 -4.96 10.20
C VAL A 25 -8.67 -4.87 10.18
N PRO A 26 -9.31 -4.30 11.21
CA PRO A 26 -10.75 -4.15 11.20
C PRO A 26 -11.14 -3.24 10.04
N PHE A 27 -12.03 -3.71 9.16
CA PHE A 27 -12.59 -2.93 8.05
C PHE A 27 -13.18 -1.58 8.51
N THR A 28 -13.50 -1.44 9.80
CA THR A 28 -14.05 -0.21 10.40
C THR A 28 -13.08 0.96 10.41
N ASN A 29 -11.77 0.73 10.29
CA ASN A 29 -10.75 1.77 10.46
C ASN A 29 -10.32 2.45 9.15
N PHE A 30 -10.85 2.00 8.02
CA PHE A 30 -10.50 2.53 6.70
C PHE A 30 -11.73 3.14 6.02
N THR A 31 -11.45 4.04 5.09
CA THR A 31 -12.45 4.68 4.23
C THR A 31 -11.90 4.76 2.81
N VAL A 32 -12.81 4.77 1.83
CA VAL A 32 -12.44 4.96 0.43
C VAL A 32 -11.76 6.31 0.29
N PHE A 33 -10.63 6.33 -0.44
CA PHE A 33 -9.98 7.56 -0.84
C PHE A 33 -10.73 8.16 -2.03
N THR A 34 -11.28 9.35 -1.84
CA THR A 34 -12.10 10.05 -2.84
C THR A 34 -11.42 11.31 -3.35
N GLU A 35 -11.91 11.86 -4.46
CA GLU A 35 -11.41 13.14 -4.97
C GLU A 35 -11.71 14.29 -4.00
N ASP A 36 -12.88 14.28 -3.35
CA ASP A 36 -13.21 15.25 -2.30
C ASP A 36 -12.20 15.19 -1.14
N LEU A 37 -11.78 13.99 -0.75
CA LEU A 37 -10.80 13.80 0.31
C LEU A 37 -9.41 14.27 -0.13
N ARG A 38 -9.03 14.03 -1.40
CA ARG A 38 -7.81 14.59 -1.99
C ARG A 38 -7.81 16.12 -1.88
N GLY A 39 -8.88 16.79 -2.31
CA GLY A 39 -9.01 18.25 -2.21
C GLY A 39 -8.95 18.75 -0.76
N THR A 40 -9.53 18.01 0.18
CA THR A 40 -9.45 18.31 1.61
C THR A 40 -8.01 18.21 2.15
N LEU A 41 -7.24 17.20 1.74
CA LEU A 41 -5.84 17.05 2.12
C LEU A 41 -4.97 18.16 1.54
N GLU A 42 -5.14 18.45 0.25
CA GLU A 42 -4.38 19.48 -0.45
C GLU A 42 -4.66 20.88 0.11
N SER A 43 -5.93 21.20 0.43
CA SER A 43 -6.29 22.47 1.09
C SER A 43 -5.73 22.59 2.52
N ALA A 44 -5.55 21.47 3.22
CA ALA A 44 -4.87 21.42 4.51
C ALA A 44 -3.32 21.44 4.39
N GLY A 45 -2.78 21.50 3.17
CA GLY A 45 -1.33 21.48 2.93
C GLY A 45 -0.66 20.15 3.23
N ILE A 46 -1.42 19.05 3.24
CA ILE A 46 -0.92 17.69 3.47
C ILE A 46 -0.61 17.06 2.10
N PRO A 47 0.68 16.88 1.74
CA PRO A 47 1.04 16.26 0.48
C PRO A 47 0.67 14.77 0.49
N LEU A 48 0.24 14.24 -0.66
CA LEU A 48 -0.13 12.83 -0.82
C LEU A 48 1.04 11.87 -0.49
N SER A 49 2.30 12.33 -0.60
CA SER A 49 3.48 11.56 -0.18
C SER A 49 3.55 11.25 1.31
N LYS A 50 2.75 11.96 2.14
CA LYS A 50 2.60 11.68 3.58
C LYS A 50 1.36 10.85 3.91
N VAL A 51 0.58 10.46 2.90
CA VAL A 51 -0.64 9.67 3.06
C VAL A 51 -0.29 8.20 2.85
N GLN A 52 -0.66 7.37 3.84
CA GLN A 52 -0.61 5.93 3.69
C GLN A 52 -1.88 5.44 2.98
N PHE A 53 -1.70 4.82 1.82
CA PHE A 53 -2.77 4.22 1.05
C PHE A 53 -2.90 2.73 1.34
N TYR A 54 -4.07 2.18 1.00
CA TYR A 54 -4.40 0.77 1.16
C TYR A 54 -5.27 0.31 -0.01
N ASN A 55 -5.15 -0.94 -0.43
CA ASN A 55 -6.07 -1.56 -1.38
C ASN A 55 -7.25 -2.24 -0.64
N ASP A 56 -8.46 -2.21 -1.19
CA ASP A 56 -9.64 -2.77 -0.52
C ASP A 56 -9.87 -4.28 -0.73
N LYS A 57 -9.24 -4.85 -1.76
CA LYS A 57 -9.40 -6.25 -2.18
C LYS A 57 -8.06 -6.81 -2.68
N PRO A 58 -7.88 -8.14 -2.74
CA PRO A 58 -6.61 -8.70 -3.18
C PRO A 58 -6.35 -8.33 -4.65
N ILE A 59 -5.08 -8.08 -4.97
CA ILE A 59 -4.62 -7.89 -6.35
C ILE A 59 -3.61 -8.99 -6.62
N MET A 60 -3.91 -9.85 -7.60
CA MET A 60 -3.01 -10.90 -8.06
C MET A 60 -2.84 -10.78 -9.55
N ILE A 61 -1.59 -10.60 -9.98
CA ILE A 61 -1.23 -10.50 -11.39
C ILE A 61 -0.17 -11.56 -11.71
N LYS A 62 -0.26 -12.16 -12.90
CA LYS A 62 0.62 -13.24 -13.34
C LYS A 62 1.08 -13.02 -14.76
N ARG A 63 2.32 -13.41 -15.07
CA ARG A 63 2.78 -13.54 -16.46
C ARG A 63 3.59 -14.82 -16.63
N GLN A 64 3.47 -15.44 -17.81
CA GLN A 64 4.19 -16.65 -18.17
C GLN A 64 5.29 -16.38 -19.19
N GLY A 65 6.20 -17.33 -19.37
CA GLY A 65 7.21 -17.29 -20.43
C GLY A 65 8.34 -16.31 -20.15
N VAL A 66 8.56 -15.97 -18.88
CA VAL A 66 9.65 -15.09 -18.48
C VAL A 66 10.96 -15.89 -18.51
N ASN A 67 11.98 -15.40 -19.19
CA ASN A 67 13.27 -16.08 -19.16
C ASN A 67 13.84 -15.95 -17.75
N ALA A 68 14.31 -17.03 -17.14
CA ALA A 68 14.81 -16.99 -15.76
C ALA A 68 16.02 -16.05 -15.61
N ASN A 69 16.75 -15.79 -16.69
CA ASN A 69 17.85 -14.84 -16.76
C ASN A 69 17.41 -13.38 -17.00
N ASP A 70 16.20 -13.17 -17.54
CA ASP A 70 15.62 -11.83 -17.77
C ASP A 70 14.90 -11.30 -16.52
N ILE A 71 14.65 -12.19 -15.57
CA ILE A 71 14.24 -11.85 -14.23
C ILE A 71 15.48 -11.30 -13.52
N SER A 72 15.59 -9.97 -13.45
CA SER A 72 16.58 -9.30 -12.62
C SER A 72 16.54 -9.85 -11.19
N VAL A 73 17.67 -9.83 -10.48
CA VAL A 73 17.74 -10.08 -9.02
C VAL A 73 16.77 -9.16 -8.25
N ASP A 74 16.35 -8.06 -8.90
CA ASP A 74 15.37 -7.09 -8.41
C ASP A 74 13.93 -7.36 -8.87
N ALA A 75 13.61 -8.53 -9.41
CA ALA A 75 12.24 -8.83 -9.80
C ALA A 75 11.30 -8.89 -8.58
N GLU A 76 10.18 -8.17 -8.70
CA GLU A 76 9.12 -8.15 -7.70
C GLU A 76 8.23 -9.40 -7.79
N GLY A 77 7.71 -9.81 -6.63
CA GLY A 77 6.82 -10.98 -6.55
C GLY A 77 7.55 -12.33 -6.58
N GLN A 78 6.75 -13.39 -6.62
CA GLN A 78 7.21 -14.77 -6.55
C GLN A 78 7.41 -15.34 -7.95
N ILE A 79 8.51 -16.06 -8.12
CA ILE A 79 8.85 -16.73 -9.38
C ILE A 79 8.76 -18.23 -9.16
N SER A 80 8.03 -18.91 -10.04
CA SER A 80 7.86 -20.37 -10.01
C SER A 80 7.98 -20.95 -11.41
N ILE A 81 8.26 -22.26 -11.50
CA ILE A 81 8.21 -23.00 -12.77
C ILE A 81 6.92 -23.82 -12.77
N GLN A 82 6.06 -23.62 -13.77
CA GLN A 82 4.82 -24.36 -13.96
C GLN A 82 4.76 -24.89 -15.40
N ASN A 83 4.60 -26.21 -15.56
CA ASN A 83 4.55 -26.87 -16.87
C ASN A 83 5.73 -26.52 -17.80
N GLY A 84 6.95 -26.45 -17.24
CA GLY A 84 8.16 -26.09 -18.00
C GLY A 84 8.25 -24.61 -18.39
N LYS A 85 7.32 -23.76 -17.96
CA LYS A 85 7.35 -22.31 -18.17
C LYS A 85 7.60 -21.59 -16.86
N THR A 86 8.44 -20.57 -16.88
CA THR A 86 8.58 -19.64 -15.76
C THR A 86 7.33 -18.78 -15.63
N VAL A 87 6.85 -18.63 -14.41
CA VAL A 87 5.68 -17.83 -14.04
C VAL A 87 6.09 -16.85 -12.95
N GLN A 88 5.93 -15.55 -13.22
CA GLN A 88 6.04 -14.50 -12.21
C GLN A 88 4.65 -14.17 -11.71
N THR A 89 4.49 -14.12 -10.38
CA THR A 89 3.24 -13.81 -9.69
C THR A 89 3.47 -12.68 -8.69
N ILE A 90 2.72 -11.59 -8.80
CA ILE A 90 2.72 -10.53 -7.79
C ILE A 90 1.39 -10.61 -7.05
N ASN A 91 1.46 -10.60 -5.72
CA ASN A 91 0.31 -10.75 -4.82
C ASN A 91 0.31 -9.60 -3.81
N VAL A 92 -0.71 -8.75 -3.88
CA VAL A 92 -0.99 -7.70 -2.90
C VAL A 92 -2.23 -8.12 -2.12
N ARG A 93 -2.08 -8.32 -0.81
CA ARG A 93 -3.19 -8.67 0.08
C ARG A 93 -4.10 -7.46 0.30
N PRO A 94 -5.38 -7.61 0.64
CA PRO A 94 -6.21 -6.48 1.08
C PRO A 94 -5.54 -5.73 2.23
N PHE A 95 -5.70 -4.42 2.24
CA PHE A 95 -5.13 -3.50 3.23
C PHE A 95 -3.61 -3.60 3.36
N THR A 96 -2.92 -3.90 2.26
CA THR A 96 -1.46 -3.76 2.22
C THR A 96 -1.15 -2.26 2.23
N PRO A 97 -0.31 -1.77 3.16
CA PRO A 97 0.12 -0.38 3.15
C PRO A 97 0.87 -0.06 1.86
N GLY A 98 0.48 1.00 1.17
CA GLY A 98 1.16 1.51 -0.01
C GLY A 98 1.46 3.01 0.05
N VAL A 99 2.53 3.41 -0.65
CA VAL A 99 3.02 4.78 -0.72
C VAL A 99 2.86 5.30 -2.14
N VAL A 100 2.46 6.55 -2.30
CA VAL A 100 2.36 7.16 -3.63
C VAL A 100 3.75 7.40 -4.23
N MET A 101 3.97 6.86 -5.42
CA MET A 101 5.21 7.03 -6.20
C MET A 101 5.12 8.24 -7.12
N SER A 102 3.95 8.45 -7.71
CA SER A 102 3.64 9.64 -8.50
C SER A 102 2.15 9.93 -8.47
N ASN A 103 1.79 11.19 -8.68
CA ASN A 103 0.41 11.60 -8.85
C ASN A 103 0.31 12.59 -10.01
N THR A 104 -0.74 12.43 -10.80
CA THR A 104 -1.14 13.36 -11.86
C THR A 104 -2.63 13.63 -11.65
N GLY A 105 -3.17 14.77 -12.09
CA GLY A 105 -4.60 15.08 -11.91
C GLY A 105 -5.48 13.94 -12.45
N GLY A 106 -6.18 13.23 -11.56
CA GLY A 106 -7.01 12.07 -11.89
C GLY A 106 -6.32 10.69 -11.83
N SER A 107 -5.06 10.59 -11.41
CA SER A 107 -4.37 9.29 -11.22
C SER A 107 -3.35 9.28 -10.09
N LEU A 108 -3.15 8.10 -9.53
CA LEU A 108 -2.16 7.81 -8.51
C LEU A 108 -1.43 6.53 -8.85
N ASN A 109 -0.10 6.56 -8.84
CA ASN A 109 0.68 5.34 -8.80
C ASN A 109 1.05 5.04 -7.35
N VAL A 110 0.64 3.88 -6.86
CA VAL A 110 0.84 3.46 -5.47
C VAL A 110 1.65 2.18 -5.43
N SER A 111 2.80 2.25 -4.78
CA SER A 111 3.61 1.06 -4.51
C SER A 111 3.14 0.37 -3.25
N PHE A 112 2.93 -0.94 -3.32
CA PHE A 112 2.63 -1.81 -2.17
C PHE A 112 3.80 -2.76 -1.85
N ASP A 113 4.96 -2.55 -2.49
CA ASP A 113 6.16 -3.35 -2.32
C ASP A 113 6.99 -2.82 -1.14
N ASP A 114 7.25 -3.68 -0.15
CA ASP A 114 8.08 -3.35 1.01
C ASP A 114 9.57 -3.50 0.73
N THR A 115 9.95 -4.08 -0.41
CA THR A 115 11.35 -4.29 -0.81
C THR A 115 11.99 -3.09 -1.50
N GLN A 116 11.22 -2.02 -1.76
CA GLN A 116 11.66 -0.80 -2.47
C GLN A 116 12.17 -1.06 -3.89
N LYS A 117 11.81 -2.21 -4.49
CA LYS A 117 12.21 -2.56 -5.86
C LYS A 117 11.24 -1.98 -6.88
N ASP A 118 9.98 -1.79 -6.48
CA ASP A 118 8.97 -1.13 -7.28
C ASP A 118 9.33 0.34 -7.55
N LYS A 119 9.47 0.67 -8.84
CA LYS A 119 9.83 2.00 -9.33
C LYS A 119 8.64 2.79 -9.87
N GLN A 120 7.54 2.12 -10.18
CA GLN A 120 6.42 2.77 -10.86
C GLN A 120 5.20 2.86 -9.96
N GLY A 121 4.92 1.87 -9.11
CA GLY A 121 3.65 1.75 -8.42
C GLY A 121 2.56 1.16 -9.33
N MET A 122 1.53 0.60 -8.70
CA MET A 122 0.31 0.19 -9.40
C MET A 122 -0.51 1.43 -9.74
N HIS A 123 -0.99 1.52 -10.98
CA HIS A 123 -1.72 2.69 -11.46
C HIS A 123 -3.21 2.63 -11.08
N PHE A 124 -3.68 3.66 -10.39
CA PHE A 124 -5.07 3.87 -10.03
C PHE A 124 -5.59 5.15 -10.69
N ILE A 125 -6.74 5.04 -11.37
CA ILE A 125 -7.38 6.15 -12.08
C ILE A 125 -8.68 6.56 -11.38
N LEU A 126 -8.94 7.86 -11.41
CA LEU A 126 -10.18 8.43 -10.91
C LEU A 126 -11.34 8.03 -11.83
N GLN A 127 -12.35 7.37 -11.26
CA GLN A 127 -13.62 7.09 -11.92
C GLN A 127 -14.76 7.55 -11.00
N GLY A 128 -15.56 8.52 -11.48
CA GLY A 128 -16.51 9.22 -10.62
C GLY A 128 -15.77 9.97 -9.51
N ASN A 129 -15.92 9.51 -8.27
CA ASN A 129 -15.28 10.12 -7.08
C ASN A 129 -14.31 9.15 -6.37
N GLN A 130 -13.89 8.06 -7.01
CA GLN A 130 -13.06 7.02 -6.39
C GLN A 130 -11.91 6.63 -7.30
N TYR A 131 -10.80 6.19 -6.70
CA TYR A 131 -9.62 5.74 -7.42
C TYR A 131 -9.63 4.22 -7.56
N TYR A 132 -9.67 3.73 -8.80
CA TYR A 132 -9.72 2.31 -9.13
C TYR A 132 -8.44 1.85 -9.83
N LEU A 133 -8.02 0.62 -9.55
CA LEU A 133 -6.92 -0.02 -10.28
C LEU A 133 -7.22 0.02 -11.79
N GLU A 134 -6.34 0.64 -12.56
CA GLU A 134 -6.47 0.69 -14.01
C GLU A 134 -6.19 -0.68 -14.61
N THR A 135 -7.02 -1.13 -15.53
CA THR A 135 -6.86 -2.40 -16.24
C THR A 135 -6.97 -2.16 -17.74
N MET A 136 -6.19 -2.91 -18.52
CA MET A 136 -6.29 -2.98 -19.98
C MET A 136 -7.23 -4.12 -20.36
N ASP A 137 -8.25 -3.82 -21.18
CA ASP A 137 -9.22 -4.80 -21.69
C ASP A 137 -9.79 -5.74 -20.60
N ASP A 138 -10.04 -5.20 -19.40
CA ASP A 138 -10.56 -5.85 -18.18
C ASP A 138 -9.82 -7.10 -17.68
N SER A 139 -8.67 -7.45 -18.28
CA SER A 139 -7.97 -8.72 -18.02
C SER A 139 -6.45 -8.58 -17.95
N LYS A 140 -5.93 -7.44 -18.39
CA LYS A 140 -4.49 -7.16 -18.44
C LYS A 140 -4.13 -5.99 -17.54
N PHE A 141 -2.91 -6.00 -17.04
CA PHE A 141 -2.35 -4.94 -16.22
C PHE A 141 -0.93 -4.63 -16.66
N MET A 142 -0.62 -3.36 -16.90
CA MET A 142 0.75 -2.94 -17.20
C MET A 142 1.42 -2.46 -15.92
N TYR A 143 2.57 -3.06 -15.61
CA TYR A 143 3.29 -2.80 -14.37
C TYR A 143 4.79 -3.00 -14.56
N ASN A 144 5.59 -2.02 -14.16
CA ASN A 144 7.05 -2.02 -14.32
C ASN A 144 7.48 -2.40 -15.76
N GLY A 145 6.81 -1.79 -16.75
CA GLY A 145 7.07 -1.98 -18.18
C GLY A 145 6.66 -3.35 -18.75
N SER A 146 5.97 -4.17 -17.96
CA SER A 146 5.56 -5.52 -18.34
C SER A 146 4.05 -5.68 -18.28
N THR A 147 3.48 -6.44 -19.22
CA THR A 147 2.06 -6.79 -19.20
C THR A 147 1.84 -8.08 -18.41
N PHE A 148 0.89 -8.07 -17.50
CA PHE A 148 0.44 -9.20 -16.70
C PHE A 148 -1.03 -9.53 -16.96
N ASP A 149 -1.40 -10.78 -16.75
CA ASP A 149 -2.77 -11.25 -16.63
C ASP A 149 -3.28 -11.02 -15.20
N ILE A 150 -4.40 -10.32 -15.08
CA ILE A 150 -5.08 -10.13 -13.80
C ILE A 150 -5.80 -11.42 -13.44
N GLN A 151 -5.48 -11.96 -12.27
CA GLN A 151 -6.17 -13.12 -11.70
C GLN A 151 -7.23 -12.68 -10.70
N THR A 152 -6.98 -11.60 -9.97
CA THR A 152 -7.96 -10.89 -9.13
C THR A 152 -7.51 -9.44 -8.91
N GLY A 153 -8.45 -8.57 -8.51
CA GLY A 153 -8.17 -7.16 -8.23
C GLY A 153 -8.85 -6.18 -9.19
N VAL A 154 -9.61 -6.64 -10.19
CA VAL A 154 -10.42 -5.76 -11.04
C VAL A 154 -11.36 -4.91 -10.16
N GLY A 155 -11.33 -3.60 -10.39
CA GLY A 155 -12.05 -2.61 -9.61
C GLY A 155 -11.58 -2.49 -8.15
N ALA A 156 -10.34 -2.88 -7.82
CA ALA A 156 -9.74 -2.59 -6.52
C ALA A 156 -9.66 -1.08 -6.32
N ARG A 157 -9.91 -0.61 -5.09
CA ARG A 157 -9.95 0.82 -4.77
C ARG A 157 -8.88 1.20 -3.76
N LEU A 158 -8.48 2.47 -3.83
CA LEU A 158 -7.64 3.07 -2.79
C LEU A 158 -8.46 3.46 -1.56
N PHE A 159 -7.90 3.17 -0.41
CA PHE A 159 -8.40 3.47 0.92
C PHE A 159 -7.33 4.20 1.71
N VAL A 160 -7.75 4.94 2.73
CA VAL A 160 -6.90 5.55 3.75
C VAL A 160 -7.46 5.26 5.14
N SER A 161 -6.65 5.46 6.18
CA SER A 161 -7.13 5.33 7.56
C SER A 161 -8.10 6.45 7.92
N LYS A 162 -9.10 6.15 8.74
CA LYS A 162 -10.01 7.18 9.30
C LYS A 162 -9.29 8.12 10.26
N ASP A 163 -8.17 7.69 10.84
CA ASP A 163 -7.34 8.53 11.72
C ASP A 163 -6.74 9.73 10.98
N LEU A 164 -6.42 9.57 9.69
CA LEU A 164 -6.03 10.68 8.83
C LEU A 164 -7.12 11.76 8.80
N LEU A 165 -8.39 11.36 8.67
CA LEU A 165 -9.52 12.29 8.66
C LEU A 165 -9.68 13.02 9.99
N ASN A 166 -9.56 12.27 11.08
CA ASN A 166 -9.64 12.83 12.43
C ASN A 166 -8.53 13.86 12.67
N GLN A 167 -7.34 13.63 12.13
CA GLN A 167 -6.23 14.58 12.23
C GLN A 167 -6.50 15.87 11.47
N ILE A 168 -7.03 15.78 10.24
CA ILE A 168 -7.37 16.96 9.42
C ILE A 168 -8.46 17.80 10.09
N ASN A 169 -9.52 17.15 10.58
CA ASN A 169 -10.64 17.84 11.23
C ASN A 169 -10.18 18.65 12.44
N ARG A 170 -9.29 18.08 13.28
CA ARG A 170 -8.72 18.79 14.44
C ARG A 170 -7.87 20.00 14.03
N GLN A 171 -7.11 19.91 12.93
CA GLN A 171 -6.36 21.05 12.42
C GLN A 171 -7.28 22.19 11.98
N ASN A 172 -8.40 21.87 11.34
CA ASN A 172 -9.39 22.86 10.89
C ASN A 172 -10.15 23.53 12.05
N GLU A 173 -10.42 22.80 13.13
CA GLU A 173 -11.07 23.34 14.33
C GLU A 173 -10.15 24.26 15.16
N THR A 174 -8.83 24.07 15.07
CA THR A 174 -7.85 24.89 15.78
C THR A 174 -7.63 26.24 15.08
N GLN A 175 -8.68 27.07 14.99
CA GLN A 175 -8.56 28.44 14.49
C GLN A 175 -7.91 29.34 15.56
N LYS A 176 -6.76 29.92 15.23
CA LYS A 176 -6.08 30.93 16.06
C LYS A 176 -6.85 32.25 15.92
N GLY A 177 -7.84 32.47 16.79
CA GLY A 177 -8.74 33.62 16.75
C GLY A 177 -8.06 34.96 16.41
N ARG A 178 -8.79 35.82 15.71
CA ARG A 178 -8.29 37.13 15.27
C ARG A 178 -8.19 38.08 16.47
N ARG A 179 -7.00 38.55 16.81
CA ARG A 179 -6.84 39.65 17.78
C ARG A 179 -7.20 40.96 17.10
N VAL A 180 -8.16 41.69 17.66
CA VAL A 180 -8.43 43.08 17.30
C VAL A 180 -7.32 43.94 17.91
N GLY A 181 -6.78 44.87 17.13
CA GLY A 181 -5.57 45.64 17.45
C GLY A 181 -5.57 46.23 18.87
N GLY A 182 -4.43 46.11 19.55
CA GLY A 182 -4.13 46.95 20.70
C GLY A 182 -3.65 48.30 20.18
N GLN A 183 -4.42 49.35 20.49
CA GLN A 183 -3.90 50.71 20.56
C GLN A 183 -3.06 50.86 21.83
#